data_AF-A0A328Q2U8-F1
#
_entry.id   AF-A0A328Q2U8-F1
#
_cell.length_a   1.000
_cell.length_b   1.000
_cell.length_c   1.000
_cell.angle_alpha   90.00
_cell.angle_beta   90.00
_cell.angle_gamma   90.00
#
_symmetry.space_group_name_H-M   'P 1'
#
loop_
_entity.id
_entity.type
_entity.pdbx_description
1 polymer ?
#
loop_
_entity_poly.entity_id
_entity_poly.type
_entity_poly.pdbx_seq_one_letter_code
_entity_poly.pdbx_strand_id
1 'polypeptide(L)'
;MLIKGNILNVFTDEIYPGEIKIEHGIIESIKEVNADFNDIIVPGFIDAHIHIESSMLTPSRFAEIALRHGTTSVIADPHEIANVMGMDGIDYMIDDAKKTPLKYYFTAPSCVPATKFEKSGATISPNIIDNLLSRPEFVALGEVMDYNAVISNEKSILEKIKIAKKYHKPIDGHAPLLSGKNLQKYVKHGVITDHESTTKKEVAEKKRMGMKIMIREGSESKMLEKLIYSNCDFIVSDDLKPEDLINGHLDKCLRKAVDYGMDPYEAIKLVTINPAEHYNLNAGSISPGKSADLVFIDNLRDFTVKRVVINGNTIFKKQKLLFRANPRPIDTTLHVSLTKPEDFDLKAQNPAHKSATVNLINVSDNTIITKQSSAKLSIQKKTIIPSVFEDILKISVVDRYGGNTISNGFVKGFGIKNGAIASSVSHDSHNIIVVGTNSEYMSRATNHLIENKGGLAAISNQAKLDVTLPIAGLMSDKPAKVVANNSAKLNELVSNMGCELSSPFTSLSFMALPVVPEVKMTTNGLFNVNTHQFIDIIKEEK
;
A
#
# COMPACT_ATOMS: atom_id res chain seq x y z
N MET A 1 -33.92 2.03 17.11
CA MET A 1 -32.95 1.65 18.17
C MET A 1 -32.57 2.89 18.96
N LEU A 2 -32.34 2.77 20.27
CA LEU A 2 -31.85 3.88 21.11
C LEU A 2 -30.46 3.52 21.65
N ILE A 3 -29.54 4.48 21.57
CA ILE A 3 -28.20 4.41 22.15
C ILE A 3 -28.03 5.57 23.12
N LYS A 4 -27.41 5.32 24.28
CA LYS A 4 -27.08 6.35 25.26
C LYS A 4 -25.59 6.31 25.59
N GLY A 5 -24.99 7.47 25.85
CA GLY A 5 -23.59 7.62 26.25
C GLY A 5 -23.16 9.07 26.28
N ASN A 6 -21.89 9.33 26.63
CA ASN A 6 -21.30 10.64 26.49
C ASN A 6 -20.97 10.86 25.01
N ILE A 7 -21.61 11.79 24.33
CA ILE A 7 -21.45 12.04 22.90
C ILE A 7 -20.41 13.13 22.70
N LEU A 8 -19.38 12.87 21.89
CA LEU A 8 -18.46 13.89 21.41
C LEU A 8 -19.03 14.57 20.16
N ASN A 9 -19.26 15.87 20.25
CA ASN A 9 -19.66 16.69 19.11
C ASN A 9 -18.44 17.27 18.40
N VAL A 10 -18.06 16.68 17.27
CA VAL A 10 -16.92 17.12 16.43
C VAL A 10 -17.07 18.51 15.80
N PHE A 11 -18.24 19.15 15.92
CA PHE A 11 -18.44 20.53 15.48
C PHE A 11 -18.12 21.56 16.56
N THR A 12 -18.31 21.20 17.84
CA THR A 12 -18.19 22.13 18.97
C THR A 12 -17.10 21.76 19.97
N ASP A 13 -16.48 20.59 19.81
CA ASP A 13 -15.47 20.04 20.72
C ASP A 13 -16.00 19.81 22.15
N GLU A 14 -17.29 19.53 22.26
CA GLU A 14 -17.98 19.28 23.53
C GLU A 14 -18.30 17.80 23.71
N ILE A 15 -18.27 17.35 24.97
CA ILE A 15 -18.76 16.04 25.38
C ILE A 15 -19.96 16.24 26.30
N TYR A 16 -21.10 15.64 25.95
CA TYR A 16 -22.31 15.73 26.77
C TYR A 16 -23.06 14.39 26.81
N PRO A 17 -23.76 14.07 27.90
CA PRO A 17 -24.60 12.87 27.98
C PRO A 17 -25.81 12.99 27.05
N GLY A 18 -26.00 12.03 26.14
CA GLY A 18 -27.06 12.07 25.16
C GLY A 18 -27.69 10.72 24.83
N GLU A 19 -28.89 10.77 24.25
CA GLU A 19 -29.61 9.66 23.64
C GLU A 19 -29.68 9.87 22.11
N ILE A 20 -29.18 8.90 21.36
CA ILE A 20 -29.20 8.84 19.90
C ILE A 20 -30.32 7.90 19.46
N LYS A 21 -31.31 8.44 18.74
CA LYS A 21 -32.36 7.65 18.09
C LYS A 21 -31.93 7.27 16.68
N ILE A 22 -31.97 5.98 16.39
CA ILE A 22 -31.54 5.41 15.10
C ILE A 22 -32.69 4.66 14.44
N GLU A 23 -32.99 4.99 13.19
CA GLU A 23 -33.95 4.29 12.34
C GLU A 23 -33.31 3.98 10.98
N HIS A 24 -33.52 2.76 10.47
CA HIS A 24 -32.97 2.31 9.18
C HIS A 24 -31.45 2.56 9.00
N GLY A 25 -30.70 2.54 10.09
CA GLY A 25 -29.25 2.78 10.11
C GLY A 25 -28.81 4.25 10.02
N ILE A 26 -29.76 5.18 10.11
CA ILE A 26 -29.56 6.63 10.12
C ILE A 26 -29.88 7.19 11.51
N ILE A 27 -29.14 8.23 11.91
CA ILE A 27 -29.42 9.00 13.12
C ILE A 27 -30.61 9.91 12.83
N GLU A 28 -31.72 9.71 13.56
CA GLU A 28 -32.94 10.50 13.40
C GLU A 28 -32.94 11.73 14.32
N SER A 29 -32.53 11.54 15.57
CA SER A 29 -32.48 12.62 16.55
C SER A 29 -31.46 12.34 17.64
N ILE A 30 -31.00 13.43 18.26
CA ILE A 30 -30.13 13.41 19.42
C ILE A 30 -30.79 14.27 20.49
N LYS A 31 -30.84 13.77 21.71
CA LYS A 31 -31.40 14.49 22.86
C LYS A 31 -30.42 14.42 24.02
N GLU A 32 -30.07 15.55 24.61
CA GLU A 32 -29.31 15.60 25.85
C GLU A 32 -30.12 14.95 27.00
N VAL A 33 -29.44 14.19 27.84
CA VAL A 33 -30.05 13.49 28.98
C VAL A 33 -29.24 13.73 30.24
N ASN A 34 -29.89 13.70 31.39
CA ASN A 34 -29.19 13.78 32.67
C ASN A 34 -28.88 12.36 33.17
N ALA A 35 -27.69 11.85 32.84
CA ALA A 35 -27.19 10.54 33.27
C ALA A 35 -25.67 10.47 33.16
N ASP A 36 -25.04 9.67 34.02
CA ASP A 36 -23.60 9.41 33.97
C ASP A 36 -23.30 8.16 33.14
N PHE A 37 -22.34 8.29 32.22
CA PHE A 37 -21.84 7.18 31.42
C PHE A 37 -20.32 7.09 31.55
N ASN A 38 -19.78 5.89 31.39
CA ASN A 38 -18.33 5.67 31.44
C ASN A 38 -17.65 5.90 30.09
N ASP A 39 -18.26 5.42 29.00
CA ASP A 39 -17.67 5.45 27.67
C ASP A 39 -18.05 6.73 26.91
N ILE A 40 -17.18 7.15 25.99
CA ILE A 40 -17.40 8.27 25.06
C ILE A 40 -17.77 7.69 23.70
N ILE A 41 -18.84 8.21 23.10
CA ILE A 41 -19.31 7.90 21.75
C ILE A 41 -18.74 8.95 20.81
N VAL A 42 -17.95 8.49 19.84
CA VAL A 42 -17.37 9.30 18.77
C VAL A 42 -17.88 8.79 17.41
N PRO A 43 -17.83 9.61 16.34
CA PRO A 43 -18.10 9.11 15.00
C PRO A 43 -17.14 7.97 14.64
N GLY A 44 -17.59 7.05 13.80
CA GLY A 44 -16.73 5.97 13.30
C GLY A 44 -15.50 6.49 12.55
N PHE A 45 -14.36 5.84 12.74
CA PHE A 45 -13.10 6.28 12.14
C PHE A 45 -13.05 5.93 10.64
N ILE A 46 -12.46 6.82 9.86
CA ILE A 46 -12.34 6.77 8.41
C ILE A 46 -10.86 6.82 8.04
N ASP A 47 -10.35 5.74 7.47
CA ASP A 47 -9.00 5.76 6.88
C ASP A 47 -9.09 6.39 5.50
N ALA A 48 -8.51 7.57 5.33
CA ALA A 48 -8.72 8.40 4.15
C ALA A 48 -7.84 7.99 2.95
N HIS A 49 -6.89 7.08 3.15
CA HIS A 49 -6.03 6.55 2.08
C HIS A 49 -5.36 5.26 2.56
N ILE A 50 -5.68 4.13 1.92
CA ILE A 50 -5.10 2.82 2.25
C ILE A 50 -5.07 1.89 1.03
N HIS A 51 -4.03 1.05 0.98
CA HIS A 51 -3.96 -0.10 0.07
C HIS A 51 -4.25 -1.37 0.87
N ILE A 52 -5.39 -2.00 0.61
CA ILE A 52 -5.80 -3.21 1.35
C ILE A 52 -4.85 -4.36 1.02
N GLU A 53 -4.37 -4.41 -0.22
CA GLU A 53 -3.41 -5.37 -0.74
C GLU A 53 -2.11 -5.39 0.07
N SER A 54 -1.62 -4.23 0.54
CA SER A 54 -0.41 -4.09 1.37
C SER A 54 -0.54 -4.75 2.75
N SER A 55 -1.76 -5.01 3.21
CA SER A 55 -2.02 -5.84 4.39
C SER A 55 -1.87 -7.33 4.14
N MET A 56 -1.66 -7.75 2.89
CA MET A 56 -1.64 -9.15 2.45
C MET A 56 -2.95 -9.89 2.77
N LEU A 57 -4.05 -9.18 2.97
CA LEU A 57 -5.36 -9.74 3.34
C LEU A 57 -6.42 -9.30 2.33
N THR A 58 -7.38 -10.19 2.07
CA THR A 58 -8.57 -9.78 1.31
C THR A 58 -9.37 -8.72 2.07
N PRO A 59 -10.22 -7.91 1.42
CA PRO A 59 -11.08 -6.94 2.09
C PRO A 59 -11.87 -7.53 3.27
N SER A 60 -12.41 -8.74 3.13
CA SER A 60 -13.11 -9.38 4.25
C SER A 60 -12.21 -9.74 5.43
N ARG A 61 -10.96 -10.16 5.20
CA ARG A 61 -9.98 -10.42 6.25
C ARG A 61 -9.44 -9.16 6.90
N PHE A 62 -9.21 -8.11 6.12
CA PHE A 62 -8.85 -6.79 6.64
C PHE A 62 -9.92 -6.26 7.60
N ALA A 63 -11.20 -6.35 7.19
CA ALA A 63 -12.33 -5.91 8.00
C ALA A 63 -12.39 -6.60 9.38
N GLU A 64 -12.03 -7.89 9.49
CA GLU A 64 -12.01 -8.61 10.78
C GLU A 64 -11.12 -7.96 11.84
N ILE A 65 -10.11 -7.20 11.41
CA ILE A 65 -9.15 -6.55 12.29
C ILE A 65 -9.47 -5.06 12.43
N ALA A 66 -9.64 -4.33 11.32
CA ALA A 66 -9.90 -2.89 11.35
C ALA A 66 -11.13 -2.50 12.20
N LEU A 67 -12.21 -3.30 12.14
CA LEU A 67 -13.42 -3.09 12.94
C LEU A 67 -13.19 -3.20 14.46
N ARG A 68 -12.14 -3.90 14.90
CA ARG A 68 -11.79 -4.01 16.32
C ARG A 68 -11.14 -2.74 16.85
N HIS A 69 -10.60 -1.94 15.92
CA HIS A 69 -9.84 -0.72 16.16
C HIS A 69 -10.66 0.54 15.85
N GLY A 70 -11.98 0.41 15.72
CA GLY A 70 -12.90 1.55 15.58
C GLY A 70 -13.04 2.08 14.14
N THR A 71 -12.26 1.57 13.20
CA THR A 71 -12.40 1.90 11.78
C THR A 71 -13.72 1.35 11.26
N THR A 72 -14.61 2.23 10.82
CA THR A 72 -15.92 1.90 10.25
C THR A 72 -15.94 2.04 8.73
N SER A 73 -15.00 2.80 8.18
CA SER A 73 -14.85 2.97 6.73
C SER A 73 -13.41 3.20 6.31
N VAL A 74 -13.13 2.87 5.05
CA VAL A 74 -11.85 3.13 4.40
C VAL A 74 -12.05 3.70 3.00
N ILE A 75 -11.13 4.56 2.58
CA ILE A 75 -10.94 5.00 1.20
C ILE A 75 -9.79 4.18 0.62
N ALA A 76 -10.14 3.11 -0.11
CA ALA A 76 -9.19 2.15 -0.63
C ALA A 76 -8.84 2.45 -2.09
N ASP A 77 -7.55 2.53 -2.42
CA ASP A 77 -7.10 2.56 -3.81
C ASP A 77 -6.65 1.16 -4.26
N PRO A 78 -7.43 0.45 -5.09
CA PRO A 78 -7.14 -0.93 -5.47
C PRO A 78 -6.14 -1.00 -6.65
N HIS A 79 -5.16 -0.10 -6.69
CA HIS A 79 -4.27 0.02 -7.85
C HIS A 79 -3.36 -1.20 -8.01
N GLU A 80 -3.07 -1.90 -6.91
CA GLU A 80 -2.20 -3.08 -6.88
C GLU A 80 -2.87 -4.22 -7.65
N ILE A 81 -4.08 -4.62 -7.24
CA ILE A 81 -4.82 -5.67 -7.95
C ILE A 81 -5.26 -5.22 -9.35
N ALA A 82 -5.48 -3.91 -9.56
CA ALA A 82 -5.77 -3.38 -10.89
C ALA A 82 -4.58 -3.54 -11.84
N ASN A 83 -3.33 -3.42 -11.37
CA ASN A 83 -2.16 -3.77 -12.18
C ASN A 83 -2.14 -5.25 -12.57
N VAL A 84 -2.60 -6.14 -11.69
CA VAL A 84 -2.60 -7.59 -11.97
C VAL A 84 -3.70 -8.01 -12.93
N MET A 85 -4.93 -7.53 -12.70
CA MET A 85 -6.16 -8.08 -13.27
C MET A 85 -7.06 -7.03 -13.94
N GLY A 86 -6.71 -5.75 -13.88
CA GLY A 86 -7.54 -4.66 -14.39
C GLY A 86 -8.91 -4.62 -13.70
N MET A 87 -9.96 -4.53 -14.51
CA MET A 87 -11.34 -4.44 -14.00
C MET A 87 -11.77 -5.66 -13.19
N ASP A 88 -11.33 -6.88 -13.55
CA ASP A 88 -11.70 -8.09 -12.82
C ASP A 88 -11.14 -8.08 -11.39
N GLY A 89 -9.95 -7.48 -11.21
CA GLY A 89 -9.36 -7.27 -9.89
C GLY A 89 -10.11 -6.22 -9.06
N ILE A 90 -10.51 -5.12 -9.70
CA ILE A 90 -11.31 -4.08 -9.04
C ILE A 90 -12.66 -4.64 -8.59
N ASP A 91 -13.33 -5.40 -9.46
CA ASP A 91 -14.62 -6.02 -9.13
C ASP A 91 -14.47 -7.12 -8.07
N TYR A 92 -13.34 -7.85 -8.03
CA TYR A 92 -13.02 -8.74 -6.91
C TYR A 92 -13.01 -7.98 -5.57
N MET A 93 -12.32 -6.85 -5.50
CA MET A 93 -12.22 -6.05 -4.27
C MET A 93 -13.60 -5.59 -3.80
N ILE A 94 -14.42 -5.09 -4.71
CA ILE A 94 -15.79 -4.63 -4.43
C ILE A 94 -16.65 -5.80 -3.93
N ASP A 95 -16.59 -6.95 -4.61
CA ASP A 95 -17.43 -8.10 -4.28
C ASP A 95 -17.04 -8.75 -2.95
N ASP A 96 -15.75 -8.77 -2.59
CA ASP A 96 -15.32 -9.25 -1.27
C ASP A 96 -15.65 -8.24 -0.17
N ALA A 97 -15.47 -6.94 -0.43
CA ALA A 97 -15.81 -5.85 0.49
C ALA A 97 -17.31 -5.82 0.84
N LYS A 98 -18.19 -6.08 -0.13
CA LYS A 98 -19.66 -6.15 0.05
C LYS A 98 -20.12 -7.22 1.04
N LYS A 99 -19.27 -8.20 1.36
CA LYS A 99 -19.59 -9.26 2.34
C LYS A 99 -19.31 -8.85 3.78
N THR A 100 -18.84 -7.64 4.02
CA THR A 100 -18.39 -7.18 5.33
C THR A 100 -19.23 -6.00 5.81
N PRO A 101 -19.31 -5.75 7.13
CA PRO A 101 -19.93 -4.54 7.64
C PRO A 101 -19.00 -3.31 7.54
N LEU A 102 -17.70 -3.47 7.31
CA LEU A 102 -16.80 -2.33 7.08
C LEU A 102 -17.19 -1.67 5.75
N LYS A 103 -17.33 -0.34 5.74
CA LYS A 103 -17.71 0.41 4.55
C LYS A 103 -16.47 0.71 3.70
N TYR A 104 -16.44 0.16 2.50
CA TYR A 104 -15.40 0.45 1.53
C TYR A 104 -15.89 1.51 0.54
N TYR A 105 -15.13 2.59 0.45
CA TYR A 105 -15.20 3.56 -0.63
C TYR A 105 -13.93 3.41 -1.44
N PHE A 106 -14.02 3.35 -2.75
CA PHE A 106 -12.88 3.13 -3.62
C PHE A 106 -12.44 4.43 -4.30
N THR A 107 -11.17 4.52 -4.64
CA THR A 107 -10.68 5.49 -5.62
C THR A 107 -10.43 4.79 -6.95
N ALA A 108 -10.57 5.50 -8.07
CA ALA A 108 -10.34 4.91 -9.37
C ALA A 108 -8.82 4.87 -9.66
N PRO A 109 -8.19 3.69 -9.87
CA PRO A 109 -6.74 3.60 -10.04
C PRO A 109 -6.22 4.44 -11.21
N SER A 110 -5.39 5.44 -10.92
CA SER A 110 -5.06 6.48 -11.90
C SER A 110 -3.89 6.08 -12.82
N CYS A 111 -2.95 5.26 -12.34
CA CYS A 111 -1.69 4.93 -13.01
C CYS A 111 -1.49 3.41 -13.10
N VAL A 112 -2.20 2.76 -14.04
CA VAL A 112 -2.07 1.34 -14.32
C VAL A 112 -1.80 1.14 -15.83
N PRO A 113 -0.58 0.73 -16.23
CA PRO A 113 0.63 0.64 -15.39
C PRO A 113 1.10 2.01 -14.86
N ALA A 114 1.99 2.00 -13.86
CA ALA A 114 2.60 3.21 -13.31
C ALA A 114 3.40 3.99 -14.38
N THR A 115 4.08 3.26 -15.29
CA THR A 115 4.78 3.84 -16.44
C THR A 115 4.67 2.97 -17.69
N LYS A 116 5.03 3.53 -18.85
CA LYS A 116 5.14 2.77 -20.12
C LYS A 116 6.35 1.83 -20.21
N PHE A 117 7.26 1.84 -19.24
CA PHE A 117 8.51 1.08 -19.27
C PHE A 117 8.40 -0.32 -18.66
N GLU A 118 7.20 -0.69 -18.22
CA GLU A 118 6.91 -1.95 -17.56
C GLU A 118 5.89 -2.79 -18.32
N LYS A 119 5.87 -4.08 -17.95
CA LYS A 119 4.84 -5.00 -18.36
C LYS A 119 3.94 -5.32 -17.17
N SER A 120 2.73 -4.77 -17.20
CA SER A 120 1.69 -5.02 -16.20
C SER A 120 0.61 -5.95 -16.76
N GLY A 121 -0.21 -6.52 -15.89
CA GLY A 121 -1.30 -7.44 -16.28
C GLY A 121 -2.48 -6.72 -16.94
N ALA A 122 -2.60 -5.40 -16.76
CA ALA A 122 -3.66 -4.61 -17.33
C ALA A 122 -3.26 -3.17 -17.68
N THR A 123 -4.22 -2.44 -18.26
CA THR A 123 -4.13 -1.00 -18.48
C THR A 123 -5.48 -0.35 -18.19
N ILE A 124 -5.48 0.69 -17.36
CA ILE A 124 -6.69 1.46 -17.05
C ILE A 124 -6.76 2.68 -17.96
N SER A 125 -7.66 2.64 -18.93
CA SER A 125 -7.89 3.73 -19.89
C SER A 125 -8.83 4.81 -19.34
N PRO A 126 -8.89 6.01 -19.95
CA PRO A 126 -9.90 7.02 -19.60
C PRO A 126 -11.34 6.50 -19.64
N ASN A 127 -11.70 5.63 -20.59
CA ASN A 127 -13.05 5.04 -20.65
C ASN A 127 -13.36 4.17 -19.42
N ILE A 128 -12.37 3.44 -18.90
CA ILE A 128 -12.53 2.67 -17.68
C ILE A 128 -12.70 3.61 -16.48
N ILE A 129 -11.91 4.70 -16.40
CA ILE A 129 -12.09 5.73 -15.35
C ILE A 129 -13.49 6.36 -15.41
N ASP A 130 -14.03 6.65 -16.60
CA ASP A 130 -15.39 7.18 -16.75
C ASP A 130 -16.46 6.19 -16.24
N ASN A 131 -16.28 4.90 -16.51
CA ASN A 131 -17.13 3.85 -15.95
C ASN A 131 -17.01 3.82 -14.42
N LEU A 132 -15.80 3.70 -13.87
CA LEU A 132 -15.55 3.61 -12.43
C LEU A 132 -16.13 4.81 -11.68
N LEU A 133 -15.84 6.02 -12.14
CA LEU A 133 -16.28 7.26 -11.49
C LEU A 133 -17.78 7.54 -11.70
N SER A 134 -18.48 6.80 -12.56
CA SER A 134 -19.95 6.83 -12.60
C SER A 134 -20.60 6.03 -11.47
N ARG A 135 -19.86 5.09 -10.85
CA ARG A 135 -20.36 4.20 -9.80
C ARG A 135 -20.36 4.89 -8.43
N PRO A 136 -21.34 4.58 -7.55
CA PRO A 136 -21.39 5.14 -6.20
C PRO A 136 -20.29 4.60 -5.28
N GLU A 137 -19.73 3.41 -5.57
CA GLU A 137 -18.62 2.84 -4.81
C GLU A 137 -17.33 3.68 -4.91
N PHE A 138 -17.18 4.49 -5.97
CA PHE A 138 -15.97 5.27 -6.22
C PHE A 138 -16.15 6.71 -5.75
N VAL A 139 -15.27 7.22 -4.90
CA VAL A 139 -15.41 8.58 -4.34
C VAL A 139 -14.38 9.57 -4.87
N ALA A 140 -13.30 9.11 -5.49
CA ALA A 140 -12.24 9.95 -6.04
C ALA A 140 -11.54 9.30 -7.23
N LEU A 141 -10.78 10.09 -7.99
CA LEU A 141 -9.66 9.56 -8.78
C LEU A 141 -8.51 9.29 -7.81
N GLY A 142 -7.97 8.07 -7.85
CA GLY A 142 -6.89 7.61 -6.98
C GLY A 142 -5.60 8.37 -7.21
N GLU A 143 -4.63 8.11 -6.36
CA GLU A 143 -3.40 8.90 -6.28
C GLU A 143 -2.73 9.06 -7.65
N VAL A 144 -2.48 10.31 -8.07
CA VAL A 144 -1.88 10.59 -9.38
C VAL A 144 -0.36 10.57 -9.27
N MET A 145 0.21 9.37 -9.18
CA MET A 145 1.66 9.15 -9.02
C MET A 145 2.50 9.49 -10.27
N ASP A 146 1.93 9.38 -11.49
CA ASP A 146 2.58 9.88 -12.71
C ASP A 146 2.45 11.41 -12.82
N TYR A 147 3.01 12.12 -11.84
CA TYR A 147 3.04 13.58 -11.82
C TYR A 147 3.83 14.13 -13.01
N ASN A 148 4.79 13.37 -13.54
CA ASN A 148 5.59 13.74 -14.72
C ASN A 148 4.71 13.89 -15.97
N ALA A 149 3.79 12.95 -16.21
CA ALA A 149 2.81 13.05 -17.28
C ALA A 149 1.88 14.26 -17.08
N VAL A 150 1.46 14.56 -15.85
CA VAL A 150 0.63 15.73 -15.54
C VAL A 150 1.38 17.04 -15.84
N ILE A 151 2.61 17.19 -15.33
CA ILE A 151 3.41 18.39 -15.57
C ILE A 151 3.95 18.49 -17.00
N SER A 152 3.88 17.42 -17.79
CA SER A 152 4.19 17.43 -19.23
C SER A 152 2.95 17.62 -20.11
N ASN A 153 1.76 17.72 -19.50
CA ASN A 153 0.46 17.79 -20.17
C ASN A 153 0.18 16.59 -21.09
N GLU A 154 0.55 15.39 -20.67
CA GLU A 154 0.23 14.19 -21.44
C GLU A 154 -1.28 13.96 -21.50
N LYS A 155 -1.78 13.67 -22.71
CA LYS A 155 -3.21 13.61 -22.99
C LYS A 155 -3.96 12.58 -22.13
N SER A 156 -3.38 11.38 -21.99
CA SER A 156 -4.05 10.26 -21.29
C SER A 156 -4.39 10.58 -19.84
N ILE A 157 -3.42 11.06 -19.04
CA ILE A 157 -3.65 11.37 -17.63
C ILE A 157 -4.57 12.59 -17.46
N LEU A 158 -4.45 13.60 -18.33
CA LEU A 158 -5.32 14.78 -18.30
C LEU A 158 -6.77 14.44 -18.65
N GLU A 159 -7.02 13.44 -19.50
CA GLU A 159 -8.37 12.93 -19.76
C GLU A 159 -8.97 12.26 -18.52
N LYS A 160 -8.20 11.46 -17.77
CA LYS A 160 -8.65 10.87 -16.50
C LYS A 160 -9.01 11.96 -15.47
N ILE A 161 -8.17 12.98 -15.34
CA ILE A 161 -8.41 14.16 -14.48
C ILE A 161 -9.69 14.91 -14.91
N LYS A 162 -9.89 15.09 -16.22
CA LYS A 162 -11.10 15.74 -16.75
C LYS A 162 -12.37 14.95 -16.41
N ILE A 163 -12.30 13.62 -16.44
CA ILE A 163 -13.41 12.75 -16.08
C ILE A 163 -13.75 12.87 -14.58
N ALA A 164 -12.76 12.93 -13.69
CA ALA A 164 -13.01 13.17 -12.28
C ALA A 164 -13.76 14.49 -12.03
N LYS A 165 -13.35 15.56 -12.74
CA LYS A 165 -14.05 16.85 -12.71
C LYS A 165 -15.48 16.78 -13.26
N LYS A 166 -15.72 15.98 -14.32
CA LYS A 166 -17.07 15.74 -14.88
C LYS A 166 -18.02 15.18 -13.82
N TYR A 167 -17.55 14.32 -12.93
CA TYR A 167 -18.36 13.74 -11.84
C TYR A 167 -18.28 14.50 -10.51
N HIS A 168 -17.59 15.66 -10.47
CA HIS A 168 -17.36 16.44 -9.25
C HIS A 168 -16.71 15.65 -8.12
N LYS A 169 -15.85 14.68 -8.45
CA LYS A 169 -15.11 13.88 -7.47
C LYS A 169 -13.71 14.46 -7.27
N PRO A 170 -13.17 14.44 -6.03
CA PRO A 170 -11.80 14.86 -5.76
C PRO A 170 -10.77 14.02 -6.52
N ILE A 171 -9.57 14.55 -6.61
CA ILE A 171 -8.43 13.93 -7.27
C ILE A 171 -7.30 13.86 -6.26
N ASP A 172 -6.96 12.64 -5.89
CA ASP A 172 -5.91 12.38 -4.91
C ASP A 172 -4.52 12.45 -5.55
N GLY A 173 -3.54 12.89 -4.77
CA GLY A 173 -2.18 13.13 -5.26
C GLY A 173 -1.11 12.29 -4.59
N HIS A 174 -0.05 12.08 -5.36
CA HIS A 174 1.19 11.43 -4.95
C HIS A 174 2.34 12.22 -5.59
N ALA A 175 2.93 13.13 -4.81
CA ALA A 175 3.87 14.12 -5.34
C ALA A 175 5.12 14.26 -4.45
N PRO A 176 5.95 13.19 -4.32
CA PRO A 176 7.15 13.23 -3.50
C PRO A 176 8.14 14.26 -4.04
N LEU A 177 8.63 15.16 -3.18
CA LEU A 177 9.63 16.19 -3.50
C LEU A 177 9.22 17.22 -4.58
N LEU A 178 7.99 17.15 -5.10
CA LEU A 178 7.50 18.07 -6.13
C LEU A 178 7.33 19.48 -5.55
N SER A 179 7.97 20.47 -6.17
CA SER A 179 8.02 21.85 -5.66
C SER A 179 7.95 22.90 -6.78
N GLY A 180 7.78 24.16 -6.39
CA GLY A 180 7.85 25.33 -7.27
C GLY A 180 6.86 25.29 -8.43
N LYS A 181 7.36 25.60 -9.64
CA LYS A 181 6.53 25.66 -10.86
C LYS A 181 5.87 24.33 -11.22
N ASN A 182 6.54 23.22 -10.94
CA ASN A 182 6.01 21.89 -11.25
C ASN A 182 4.85 21.54 -10.30
N LEU A 183 5.00 21.83 -9.01
CA LEU A 183 3.91 21.69 -8.03
C LEU A 183 2.71 22.55 -8.42
N GLN A 184 2.92 23.82 -8.77
CA GLN A 184 1.84 24.71 -9.22
C GLN A 184 1.09 24.14 -10.43
N LYS A 185 1.80 23.51 -11.37
CA LYS A 185 1.17 22.89 -12.54
C LYS A 185 0.33 21.67 -12.16
N TYR A 186 0.83 20.84 -11.25
CA TYR A 186 0.11 19.67 -10.74
C TYR A 186 -1.19 20.08 -10.02
N VAL A 187 -1.11 21.04 -9.10
CA VAL A 187 -2.29 21.59 -8.40
C VAL A 187 -3.26 22.30 -9.34
N LYS A 188 -2.76 23.06 -10.33
CA LYS A 188 -3.61 23.71 -11.35
C LYS A 188 -4.46 22.72 -12.14
N HIS A 189 -3.97 21.50 -12.35
CA HIS A 189 -4.73 20.45 -13.00
C HIS A 189 -5.82 19.85 -12.11
N GLY A 190 -5.85 20.17 -10.82
CA GLY A 190 -6.94 19.84 -9.89
C GLY A 190 -6.60 18.73 -8.92
N VAL A 191 -5.34 18.33 -8.81
CA VAL A 191 -4.88 17.40 -7.76
C VAL A 191 -4.74 18.17 -6.45
N ILE A 192 -5.46 17.74 -5.41
CA ILE A 192 -5.68 18.56 -4.21
C ILE A 192 -5.29 17.88 -2.90
N THR A 193 -4.83 16.64 -2.91
CA THR A 193 -4.29 15.97 -1.72
C THR A 193 -2.87 15.49 -1.98
N ASP A 194 -2.13 15.20 -0.91
CA ASP A 194 -0.83 14.55 -0.96
C ASP A 194 -0.53 13.83 0.35
N HIS A 195 -0.01 12.60 0.25
CA HIS A 195 0.47 11.81 1.38
C HIS A 195 2.01 11.62 1.39
N GLU A 196 2.72 12.12 0.37
CA GLU A 196 4.15 11.87 0.15
C GLU A 196 5.09 12.89 0.80
N SER A 197 4.55 13.90 1.47
CA SER A 197 5.36 14.92 2.13
C SER A 197 6.20 14.34 3.27
N THR A 198 7.52 14.54 3.23
CA THR A 198 8.44 14.04 4.29
C THR A 198 9.02 15.15 5.16
N THR A 199 8.82 16.42 4.79
CA THR A 199 9.37 17.57 5.51
C THR A 199 8.32 18.64 5.80
N LYS A 200 8.48 19.37 6.91
CA LYS A 200 7.61 20.52 7.24
C LYS A 200 7.61 21.60 6.15
N LYS A 201 8.73 21.73 5.42
CA LYS A 201 8.87 22.67 4.30
C LYS A 201 7.96 22.28 3.13
N GLU A 202 7.96 21.00 2.74
CA GLU A 202 7.07 20.49 1.70
C GLU A 202 5.60 20.65 2.10
N VAL A 203 5.24 20.26 3.32
CA VAL A 203 3.88 20.44 3.86
C VAL A 203 3.45 21.91 3.77
N ALA A 204 4.29 22.83 4.23
CA ALA A 204 3.97 24.26 4.18
C ALA A 204 3.83 24.80 2.75
N GLU A 205 4.64 24.32 1.79
CA GLU A 205 4.52 24.73 0.39
C GLU A 205 3.22 24.21 -0.23
N LYS A 206 2.90 22.92 -0.06
CA LYS A 206 1.69 22.28 -0.58
C LYS A 206 0.42 22.88 0.03
N LYS A 207 0.39 23.14 1.34
CA LYS A 207 -0.73 23.84 2.01
C LYS A 207 -0.95 25.26 1.48
N ARG A 208 0.12 26.02 1.21
CA ARG A 208 0.00 27.37 0.60
C ARG A 208 -0.60 27.34 -0.81
N MET A 209 -0.51 26.21 -1.50
CA MET A 209 -1.15 25.99 -2.81
C MET A 209 -2.60 25.50 -2.68
N GLY A 210 -3.10 25.30 -1.46
CA GLY A 210 -4.46 24.82 -1.20
C GLY A 210 -4.61 23.30 -1.20
N MET A 211 -3.51 22.54 -1.19
CA MET A 211 -3.57 21.09 -1.03
C MET A 211 -3.89 20.71 0.41
N LYS A 212 -4.65 19.62 0.58
CA LYS A 212 -4.84 18.93 1.86
C LYS A 212 -3.74 17.91 2.06
N ILE A 213 -3.28 17.74 3.30
CA ILE A 213 -2.15 16.89 3.64
C ILE A 213 -2.63 15.69 4.45
N MET A 214 -2.33 14.51 3.92
CA MET A 214 -2.55 13.22 4.56
C MET A 214 -1.23 12.79 5.23
N ILE A 215 -1.17 12.76 6.57
CA ILE A 215 0.03 12.22 7.22
C ILE A 215 -0.06 10.71 7.26
N ARG A 216 0.93 10.04 6.66
CA ARG A 216 1.07 8.58 6.70
C ARG A 216 1.62 8.10 8.03
N GLU A 217 0.94 7.10 8.60
CA GLU A 217 1.38 6.38 9.80
C GLU A 217 1.17 4.87 9.63
N GLY A 218 1.67 4.34 8.51
CA GLY A 218 1.65 2.93 8.13
C GLY A 218 2.90 2.14 8.49
N SER A 219 3.01 0.95 7.92
CA SER A 219 4.15 0.06 8.09
C SER A 219 5.40 0.55 7.35
N GLU A 220 5.21 1.07 6.13
CA GLU A 220 6.32 1.49 5.26
C GLU A 220 6.69 2.98 5.45
N SER A 221 5.82 3.77 6.08
CA SER A 221 6.06 5.19 6.35
C SER A 221 5.42 5.63 7.68
N LYS A 222 6.22 6.24 8.57
CA LYS A 222 5.80 6.70 9.91
C LYS A 222 6.12 8.19 10.09
N MET A 223 5.30 9.05 9.50
CA MET A 223 5.55 10.50 9.43
C MET A 223 4.83 11.30 10.52
N LEU A 224 3.99 10.66 11.34
CA LEU A 224 3.16 11.36 12.32
C LEU A 224 4.00 12.22 13.28
N GLU A 225 4.98 11.63 13.97
CA GLU A 225 5.86 12.35 14.91
C GLU A 225 6.52 13.59 14.28
N LYS A 226 6.98 13.45 13.04
CA LYS A 226 7.73 14.49 12.33
C LYS A 226 6.84 15.64 11.87
N LEU A 227 5.59 15.35 11.50
CA LEU A 227 4.70 16.27 10.80
C LEU A 227 3.47 16.72 11.61
N ILE A 228 3.23 16.16 12.80
CA ILE A 228 2.03 16.42 13.63
C ILE A 228 1.70 17.92 13.81
N TYR A 229 2.73 18.78 13.92
CA TYR A 229 2.59 20.23 14.09
C TYR A 229 2.52 21.04 12.79
N SER A 230 2.23 20.40 11.66
CA SER A 230 2.27 21.03 10.33
C SER A 230 0.90 21.40 9.77
N ASN A 231 -0.15 21.41 10.61
CA ASN A 231 -1.54 21.69 10.24
C ASN A 231 -2.05 20.74 9.14
N CYS A 232 -2.09 19.45 9.45
CA CYS A 232 -2.49 18.41 8.51
C CYS A 232 -3.99 18.18 8.53
N ASP A 233 -4.51 17.61 7.45
CA ASP A 233 -5.96 17.49 7.22
C ASP A 233 -6.47 16.08 7.54
N PHE A 234 -5.60 15.07 7.42
CA PHE A 234 -5.92 13.66 7.66
C PHE A 234 -4.75 12.92 8.30
N ILE A 235 -5.07 11.84 9.02
CA ILE A 235 -4.11 10.76 9.32
C ILE A 235 -4.55 9.54 8.53
N VAL A 236 -3.62 8.92 7.80
CA VAL A 236 -3.89 7.79 6.90
C VAL A 236 -2.89 6.66 7.11
N SER A 237 -3.28 5.44 6.79
CA SER A 237 -2.37 4.29 6.92
C SER A 237 -1.47 4.12 5.69
N ASP A 238 -1.99 4.41 4.49
CA ASP A 238 -1.31 4.07 3.23
C ASP A 238 -1.03 2.55 3.15
N ASP A 239 0.22 2.12 3.27
CA ASP A 239 0.61 0.71 3.35
C ASP A 239 0.65 0.20 4.80
N LEU A 240 -0.16 -0.83 5.11
CA LEU A 240 -0.22 -1.41 6.45
C LEU A 240 -0.11 -2.94 6.44
N LYS A 241 1.01 -3.46 6.94
CA LYS A 241 1.28 -4.91 7.09
C LYS A 241 0.34 -5.58 8.09
N PRO A 242 0.09 -6.89 7.97
CA PRO A 242 -0.88 -7.58 8.84
C PRO A 242 -0.46 -7.59 10.31
N GLU A 243 0.83 -7.68 10.63
CA GLU A 243 1.35 -7.58 12.00
C GLU A 243 1.06 -6.22 12.65
N ASP A 244 1.19 -5.11 11.91
CA ASP A 244 0.90 -3.77 12.41
C ASP A 244 -0.61 -3.57 12.58
N LEU A 245 -1.41 -4.00 11.59
CA LEU A 245 -2.87 -3.94 11.63
C LEU A 245 -3.44 -4.72 12.83
N ILE A 246 -2.89 -5.89 13.18
CA ILE A 246 -3.30 -6.64 14.37
C ILE A 246 -3.09 -5.82 15.65
N ASN A 247 -2.00 -5.04 15.72
CA ASN A 247 -1.63 -4.26 16.90
C ASN A 247 -2.37 -2.93 17.01
N GLY A 248 -2.99 -2.44 15.93
CA GLY A 248 -3.80 -1.23 15.92
C GLY A 248 -4.04 -0.73 14.50
N HIS A 249 -4.96 0.21 14.36
CA HIS A 249 -5.20 0.92 13.10
C HIS A 249 -5.28 2.42 13.40
N LEU A 250 -6.41 3.09 13.15
CA LEU A 250 -6.57 4.51 13.43
C LEU A 250 -6.63 4.83 14.94
N ASP A 251 -7.09 3.91 15.79
CA ASP A 251 -7.02 4.05 17.26
C ASP A 251 -5.58 4.25 17.76
N LYS A 252 -4.63 3.52 17.18
CA LYS A 252 -3.19 3.63 17.48
C LYS A 252 -2.63 4.95 16.94
N CYS A 253 -3.09 5.39 15.78
CA CYS A 253 -2.71 6.69 15.23
C CYS A 253 -3.20 7.85 16.11
N LEU A 254 -4.44 7.78 16.60
CA LEU A 254 -5.01 8.75 17.54
C LEU A 254 -4.22 8.81 18.85
N ARG A 255 -3.93 7.65 19.46
CA ARG A 255 -3.06 7.58 20.65
C ARG A 255 -1.72 8.26 20.42
N LYS A 256 -1.02 7.91 19.34
CA LYS A 256 0.27 8.50 19.00
C LYS A 256 0.16 10.01 18.78
N ALA A 257 -0.85 10.48 18.07
CA ALA A 257 -1.07 11.91 17.83
C ALA A 257 -1.19 12.68 19.15
N VAL A 258 -2.00 12.18 20.08
CA VAL A 258 -2.17 12.78 21.41
C VAL A 258 -0.91 12.67 22.27
N ASP A 259 -0.22 11.52 22.26
CA ASP A 259 1.05 11.34 22.96
C ASP A 259 2.15 12.30 22.42
N TYR A 260 2.11 12.65 21.14
CA TYR A 260 2.97 13.65 20.54
C TYR A 260 2.51 15.09 20.76
N GLY A 261 1.39 15.31 21.45
CA GLY A 261 0.90 16.62 21.87
C GLY A 261 -0.16 17.26 20.99
N MET A 262 -0.80 16.51 20.08
CA MET A 262 -1.99 16.98 19.38
C MET A 262 -3.19 17.03 20.32
N ASP A 263 -4.02 18.06 20.18
CA ASP A 263 -5.31 18.12 20.87
C ASP A 263 -6.20 16.93 20.45
N PRO A 264 -6.80 16.19 21.40
CA PRO A 264 -7.56 14.98 21.08
C PRO A 264 -8.81 15.24 20.23
N TYR A 265 -9.44 16.42 20.33
CA TYR A 265 -10.59 16.75 19.50
C TYR A 265 -10.17 16.96 18.05
N GLU A 266 -9.07 17.68 17.84
CA GLU A 266 -8.45 17.81 16.51
C GLU A 266 -8.03 16.45 15.94
N ALA A 267 -7.39 15.60 16.74
CA ALA A 267 -6.99 14.26 16.30
C ALA A 267 -8.19 13.42 15.81
N ILE A 268 -9.33 13.46 16.52
CA ILE A 268 -10.55 12.77 16.10
C ILE A 268 -11.07 13.34 14.78
N LYS A 269 -11.06 14.67 14.58
CA LYS A 269 -11.53 15.29 13.32
C LYS A 269 -10.73 14.80 12.11
N LEU A 270 -9.42 14.60 12.26
CA LEU A 270 -8.52 14.10 11.18
C LEU A 270 -8.91 12.71 10.65
N VAL A 271 -9.64 11.92 11.43
CA VAL A 271 -10.08 10.56 11.06
C VAL A 271 -11.61 10.41 11.07
N THR A 272 -12.36 11.51 11.13
CA THR A 272 -13.84 11.47 11.14
C THR A 272 -14.44 12.49 10.17
N ILE A 273 -14.66 13.72 10.61
CA ILE A 273 -15.38 14.73 9.83
C ILE A 273 -14.57 15.23 8.63
N ASN A 274 -13.26 15.45 8.78
CA ASN A 274 -12.41 15.95 7.69
C ASN A 274 -12.44 15.02 6.47
N PRO A 275 -12.16 13.71 6.60
CA PRO A 275 -12.24 12.81 5.45
C PRO A 275 -13.68 12.64 4.95
N ALA A 276 -14.69 12.62 5.82
CA ALA A 276 -16.08 12.52 5.40
C ALA A 276 -16.51 13.71 4.53
N GLU A 277 -16.14 14.93 4.89
CA GLU A 277 -16.43 16.13 4.09
C GLU A 277 -15.65 16.14 2.78
N HIS A 278 -14.38 15.72 2.81
CA HIS A 278 -13.55 15.71 1.61
C HIS A 278 -14.10 14.80 0.50
N TYR A 279 -14.55 13.61 0.88
CA TYR A 279 -15.08 12.59 -0.05
C TYR A 279 -16.62 12.58 -0.13
N ASN A 280 -17.29 13.56 0.50
CA ASN A 280 -18.75 13.68 0.54
C ASN A 280 -19.47 12.42 1.04
N LEU A 281 -18.99 11.87 2.16
CA LEU A 281 -19.51 10.65 2.76
C LEU A 281 -20.67 10.96 3.73
N ASN A 282 -21.65 10.06 3.79
CA ASN A 282 -22.70 10.11 4.81
C ASN A 282 -22.22 9.56 6.18
N ALA A 283 -21.09 10.07 6.68
CA ALA A 283 -20.42 9.65 7.90
C ALA A 283 -19.70 10.84 8.57
N GLY A 284 -18.81 10.56 9.54
CA GLY A 284 -17.87 11.52 10.12
C GLY A 284 -18.42 12.44 11.22
N SER A 285 -19.73 12.37 11.52
CA SER A 285 -20.35 13.17 12.59
C SER A 285 -21.55 12.42 13.20
N ILE A 286 -21.84 12.72 14.47
CA ILE A 286 -23.04 12.25 15.17
C ILE A 286 -24.09 13.36 15.09
N SER A 287 -24.88 13.37 14.02
CA SER A 287 -25.93 14.37 13.80
C SER A 287 -27.11 13.77 13.02
N PRO A 288 -28.33 14.35 13.11
CA PRO A 288 -29.47 13.92 12.33
C PRO A 288 -29.17 13.80 10.82
N GLY A 289 -29.67 12.74 10.18
CA GLY A 289 -29.45 12.43 8.77
C GLY A 289 -28.15 11.69 8.44
N LYS A 290 -27.18 11.64 9.37
CA LYS A 290 -25.92 10.90 9.19
C LYS A 290 -26.10 9.40 9.46
N SER A 291 -25.26 8.58 8.83
CA SER A 291 -25.23 7.16 9.14
C SER A 291 -24.83 6.92 10.59
N ALA A 292 -25.49 5.96 11.24
CA ALA A 292 -25.20 5.58 12.62
C ALA A 292 -23.96 4.67 12.71
N ASP A 293 -22.82 5.22 12.32
CA ASP A 293 -21.48 4.63 12.46
C ASP A 293 -20.81 5.24 13.68
N LEU A 294 -20.76 4.47 14.77
CA LEU A 294 -20.39 4.96 16.10
C LEU A 294 -19.33 4.07 16.73
N VAL A 295 -18.38 4.69 17.40
CA VAL A 295 -17.33 4.01 18.17
C VAL A 295 -17.43 4.45 19.62
N PHE A 296 -17.37 3.48 20.53
CA PHE A 296 -17.32 3.72 21.97
C PHE A 296 -15.88 3.53 22.42
N ILE A 297 -15.29 4.56 22.99
CA ILE A 297 -13.93 4.55 23.55
C ILE A 297 -14.00 4.77 25.08
N ASP A 298 -12.96 4.36 25.80
CA ASP A 298 -12.85 4.66 27.24
C ASP A 298 -12.55 6.14 27.50
N ASN A 299 -11.56 6.69 26.82
CA ASN A 299 -11.12 8.07 27.04
C ASN A 299 -10.38 8.64 25.81
N LEU A 300 -10.15 9.95 25.83
CA LEU A 300 -9.47 10.72 24.77
C LEU A 300 -7.94 10.61 24.76
N ARG A 301 -7.36 9.72 25.56
CA ARG A 301 -5.92 9.45 25.61
C ARG A 301 -5.60 8.08 25.03
N ASP A 302 -6.26 7.04 25.51
CA ASP A 302 -5.99 5.64 25.16
C ASP A 302 -6.81 5.15 23.95
N PHE A 303 -7.94 5.80 23.65
CA PHE A 303 -8.83 5.44 22.55
C PHE A 303 -9.18 3.94 22.49
N THR A 304 -9.26 3.25 23.63
CA THR A 304 -9.49 1.80 23.61
C THR A 304 -10.93 1.54 23.20
N VAL A 305 -11.09 0.93 22.03
CA VAL A 305 -12.41 0.63 21.45
C VAL A 305 -13.14 -0.44 22.26
N LYS A 306 -14.29 -0.07 22.82
CA LYS A 306 -15.17 -0.95 23.61
C LYS A 306 -16.32 -1.54 22.79
N ARG A 307 -16.81 -0.78 21.81
CA ARG A 307 -17.93 -1.15 20.94
C ARG A 307 -17.84 -0.40 19.60
N VAL A 308 -18.20 -1.08 18.52
CA VAL A 308 -18.39 -0.48 17.19
C VAL A 308 -19.79 -0.79 16.70
N VAL A 309 -20.46 0.24 16.18
CA VAL A 309 -21.78 0.21 15.57
C VAL A 309 -21.65 0.73 14.14
N ILE A 310 -22.22 0.02 13.16
CA ILE A 310 -22.25 0.45 11.76
C ILE A 310 -23.68 0.35 11.25
N ASN A 311 -24.19 1.41 10.62
CA ASN A 311 -25.60 1.51 10.23
C ASN A 311 -26.55 1.13 11.37
N GLY A 312 -26.24 1.54 12.61
CA GLY A 312 -27.03 1.20 13.80
C GLY A 312 -26.88 -0.23 14.32
N ASN A 313 -26.16 -1.13 13.64
CA ASN A 313 -25.96 -2.51 14.07
C ASN A 313 -24.68 -2.65 14.87
N THR A 314 -24.72 -3.35 16.01
CA THR A 314 -23.50 -3.60 16.79
C THR A 314 -22.66 -4.67 16.09
N ILE A 315 -21.44 -4.32 15.71
CA ILE A 315 -20.51 -5.17 14.95
C ILE A 315 -19.43 -5.74 15.86
N PHE A 316 -18.97 -4.95 16.82
CA PHE A 316 -17.96 -5.35 17.80
C PHE A 316 -18.39 -4.93 19.18
N LYS A 317 -18.28 -5.82 20.17
CA LYS A 317 -18.56 -5.52 21.59
C LYS A 317 -17.91 -6.57 22.49
N LYS A 318 -17.38 -6.16 23.65
CA LYS A 318 -16.76 -7.07 24.65
C LYS A 318 -15.69 -7.99 24.02
N GLN A 319 -14.77 -7.41 23.25
CA GLN A 319 -13.71 -8.12 22.51
C GLN A 319 -14.19 -9.18 21.49
N LYS A 320 -15.51 -9.26 21.24
CA LYS A 320 -16.11 -10.18 20.29
C LYS A 320 -16.55 -9.42 19.04
N LEU A 321 -16.02 -9.84 17.90
CA LEU A 321 -16.51 -9.45 16.59
C LEU A 321 -17.74 -10.30 16.24
N LEU A 322 -18.81 -9.67 15.79
CA LEU A 322 -20.08 -10.29 15.38
C LEU A 322 -20.16 -10.47 13.86
N PHE A 323 -19.00 -10.52 13.22
CA PHE A 323 -18.77 -10.73 11.81
C PHE A 323 -17.66 -11.77 11.66
N ARG A 324 -17.72 -12.56 10.58
CA ARG A 324 -16.69 -13.52 10.20
C ARG A 324 -16.46 -13.42 8.71
N ALA A 325 -15.20 -13.26 8.31
CA ALA A 325 -14.84 -13.17 6.90
C ALA A 325 -15.15 -14.47 6.16
N ASN A 326 -15.62 -14.31 4.92
CA ASN A 326 -15.76 -15.39 3.96
C ASN A 326 -15.15 -14.95 2.62
N PRO A 327 -13.80 -14.99 2.51
CA PRO A 327 -13.10 -14.49 1.34
C PRO A 327 -13.57 -15.17 0.05
N ARG A 328 -13.69 -14.39 -1.01
CA ARG A 328 -13.97 -14.92 -2.36
C ARG A 328 -12.74 -15.66 -2.88
N PRO A 329 -12.87 -16.92 -3.35
CA PRO A 329 -11.80 -17.58 -4.08
C PRO A 329 -11.71 -17.04 -5.52
N ILE A 330 -10.51 -17.09 -6.11
CA ILE A 330 -10.26 -16.84 -7.54
C ILE A 330 -9.27 -17.86 -8.09
N ASP A 331 -9.24 -17.97 -9.42
CA ASP A 331 -8.20 -18.72 -10.12
C ASP A 331 -6.84 -18.03 -10.01
N THR A 332 -5.79 -18.79 -10.26
CA THR A 332 -4.43 -18.24 -10.26
C THR A 332 -4.27 -17.20 -11.37
N THR A 333 -3.55 -16.13 -11.06
CA THR A 333 -3.18 -15.06 -12.00
C THR A 333 -1.72 -15.18 -12.44
N LEU A 334 -0.97 -16.13 -11.87
CA LEU A 334 0.38 -16.46 -12.29
C LEU A 334 0.32 -17.36 -13.51
N HIS A 335 0.39 -16.75 -14.69
CA HIS A 335 0.47 -17.42 -15.98
C HIS A 335 1.94 -17.49 -16.43
N VAL A 336 2.71 -18.36 -15.78
CA VAL A 336 4.16 -18.47 -16.02
C VAL A 336 4.62 -19.91 -15.89
N SER A 337 5.58 -20.29 -16.71
CA SER A 337 6.19 -21.61 -16.71
C SER A 337 7.14 -21.76 -15.53
N LEU A 338 7.34 -22.99 -15.07
CA LEU A 338 8.42 -23.27 -14.12
C LEU A 338 9.77 -22.90 -14.74
N THR A 339 10.58 -22.23 -13.96
CA THR A 339 11.93 -21.77 -14.32
C THR A 339 12.97 -22.84 -14.04
N LYS A 340 14.12 -22.71 -14.70
CA LYS A 340 15.33 -23.52 -14.48
C LYS A 340 16.48 -22.62 -14.03
N PRO A 341 17.53 -23.17 -13.39
CA PRO A 341 18.68 -22.37 -12.99
C PRO A 341 19.31 -21.57 -14.13
N GLU A 342 19.36 -22.11 -15.34
CA GLU A 342 19.96 -21.42 -16.49
C GLU A 342 19.22 -20.14 -16.88
N ASP A 343 17.94 -20.02 -16.53
CA ASP A 343 17.13 -18.82 -16.81
C ASP A 343 17.60 -17.59 -16.02
N PHE A 344 18.29 -17.81 -14.89
CA PHE A 344 18.84 -16.75 -14.04
C PHE A 344 20.34 -16.49 -14.28
N ASP A 345 20.92 -17.08 -15.32
CA ASP A 345 22.31 -16.84 -15.71
C ASP A 345 22.45 -15.61 -16.59
N LEU A 346 23.35 -14.70 -16.20
CA LEU A 346 23.82 -13.64 -17.08
C LEU A 346 25.08 -14.12 -17.82
N LYS A 347 24.96 -14.32 -19.13
CA LYS A 347 26.09 -14.78 -19.97
C LYS A 347 27.02 -13.61 -20.29
N ALA A 348 28.32 -13.86 -20.21
CA ALA A 348 29.32 -12.89 -20.62
C ALA A 348 29.29 -12.68 -22.15
N GLN A 349 29.37 -11.43 -22.60
CA GLN A 349 29.42 -11.10 -24.04
C GLN A 349 30.65 -11.70 -24.72
N ASN A 350 31.82 -11.63 -24.06
CA ASN A 350 33.05 -12.27 -24.52
C ASN A 350 33.49 -13.39 -23.55
N PRO A 351 33.33 -14.68 -23.92
CA PRO A 351 33.75 -15.82 -23.12
C PRO A 351 35.25 -15.87 -22.79
N ALA A 352 36.09 -15.16 -23.53
CA ALA A 352 37.53 -15.13 -23.30
C ALA A 352 37.93 -14.27 -22.08
N HIS A 353 37.06 -13.35 -21.66
CA HIS A 353 37.34 -12.50 -20.51
C HIS A 353 37.17 -13.30 -19.21
N LYS A 354 38.07 -13.08 -18.25
CA LYS A 354 37.99 -13.70 -16.91
C LYS A 354 37.03 -12.96 -15.98
N SER A 355 36.60 -11.77 -16.36
CA SER A 355 35.74 -10.89 -15.58
C SER A 355 34.94 -9.95 -16.47
N ALA A 356 33.82 -9.45 -15.98
CA ALA A 356 33.04 -8.39 -16.60
C ALA A 356 32.75 -7.28 -15.59
N THR A 357 32.69 -6.04 -16.07
CA THR A 357 32.19 -4.93 -15.27
C THR A 357 30.67 -4.82 -15.44
N VAL A 358 29.93 -4.82 -14.34
CA VAL A 358 28.46 -4.78 -14.35
C VAL A 358 27.93 -3.54 -13.63
N ASN A 359 26.78 -3.02 -14.07
CA ASN A 359 25.99 -2.05 -13.33
C ASN A 359 25.22 -2.75 -12.20
N LEU A 360 25.14 -2.10 -11.04
CA LEU A 360 24.49 -2.62 -9.84
C LEU A 360 23.37 -1.68 -9.39
N ILE A 361 22.31 -2.28 -8.85
CA ILE A 361 21.37 -1.59 -7.97
C ILE A 361 21.94 -1.64 -6.55
N ASN A 362 22.13 -0.49 -5.91
CA ASN A 362 22.49 -0.42 -4.50
C ASN A 362 21.25 -0.12 -3.65
N VAL A 363 21.00 -1.02 -2.72
CA VAL A 363 19.94 -0.95 -1.70
C VAL A 363 20.53 -0.47 -0.39
N SER A 364 19.71 0.23 0.41
CA SER A 364 20.05 0.64 1.76
C SER A 364 18.82 0.45 2.65
N ASP A 365 19.05 0.12 3.91
CA ASP A 365 17.95 -0.09 4.86
C ASP A 365 17.15 1.20 5.09
N ASN A 366 15.85 1.06 5.34
CA ASN A 366 14.92 2.17 5.62
C ASN A 366 14.80 3.25 4.54
N THR A 367 15.06 2.91 3.27
CA THR A 367 14.77 3.81 2.13
C THR A 367 14.38 3.05 0.88
N ILE A 368 13.40 3.59 0.14
CA ILE A 368 12.98 3.07 -1.18
C ILE A 368 13.83 3.62 -2.33
N ILE A 369 14.68 4.62 -2.05
CA ILE A 369 15.57 5.24 -3.04
C ILE A 369 16.80 4.36 -3.23
N THR A 370 17.04 3.94 -4.47
CA THR A 370 18.23 3.16 -4.85
C THR A 370 19.33 4.07 -5.40
N LYS A 371 20.57 3.58 -5.42
CA LYS A 371 21.70 4.24 -6.10
C LYS A 371 22.29 3.35 -7.18
N GLN A 372 22.83 3.95 -8.23
CA GLN A 372 23.65 3.20 -9.19
C GLN A 372 25.08 2.99 -8.69
N SER A 373 25.64 1.81 -8.90
CA SER A 373 27.09 1.62 -8.85
C SER A 373 27.58 0.60 -9.88
N SER A 374 28.86 0.22 -9.85
CA SER A 374 29.38 -0.86 -10.69
C SER A 374 30.44 -1.69 -9.96
N ALA A 375 30.54 -2.95 -10.33
CA ALA A 375 31.55 -3.87 -9.82
C ALA A 375 32.13 -4.75 -10.93
N LYS A 376 33.34 -5.24 -10.70
CA LYS A 376 34.02 -6.20 -11.57
C LYS A 376 33.80 -7.61 -11.03
N LEU A 377 33.03 -8.42 -11.73
CA LEU A 377 32.66 -9.77 -11.32
C LEU A 377 33.38 -10.83 -12.16
N SER A 378 33.65 -11.99 -11.56
CA SER A 378 34.32 -13.10 -12.23
C SER A 378 33.40 -13.80 -13.24
N ILE A 379 33.98 -14.28 -14.34
CA ILE A 379 33.29 -15.13 -15.30
C ILE A 379 33.73 -16.57 -15.09
N GLN A 380 32.77 -17.48 -14.93
CA GLN A 380 33.01 -18.92 -14.86
C GLN A 380 32.07 -19.64 -15.82
N LYS A 381 32.59 -20.54 -16.65
CA LYS A 381 31.81 -21.30 -17.65
C LYS A 381 30.87 -20.40 -18.48
N LYS A 382 31.36 -19.23 -18.90
CA LYS A 382 30.61 -18.19 -19.66
C LYS A 382 29.51 -17.46 -18.89
N THR A 383 29.31 -17.72 -17.60
CA THR A 383 28.35 -17.02 -16.76
C THR A 383 29.08 -16.04 -15.83
N ILE A 384 28.52 -14.85 -15.63
CA ILE A 384 29.01 -13.87 -14.65
C ILE A 384 28.52 -14.30 -13.26
N ILE A 385 29.45 -14.44 -12.31
CA ILE A 385 29.19 -15.03 -10.99
C ILE A 385 29.04 -13.90 -9.94
N PRO A 386 27.99 -13.96 -9.08
CA PRO A 386 27.83 -13.02 -7.97
C PRO A 386 28.99 -13.11 -6.97
N SER A 387 29.24 -12.02 -6.22
CA SER A 387 30.24 -11.97 -5.15
C SER A 387 29.52 -11.88 -3.81
N VAL A 388 29.16 -13.03 -3.22
CA VAL A 388 28.45 -13.10 -1.93
C VAL A 388 29.26 -12.46 -0.79
N PHE A 389 30.59 -12.55 -0.88
CA PHE A 389 31.50 -11.92 0.09
C PHE A 389 31.37 -10.38 0.06
N GLU A 390 31.31 -9.78 -1.13
CA GLU A 390 31.16 -8.33 -1.32
C GLU A 390 29.70 -7.86 -1.31
N ASP A 391 28.78 -8.77 -0.96
CA ASP A 391 27.34 -8.59 -1.01
C ASP A 391 26.82 -8.14 -2.39
N ILE A 392 27.31 -8.77 -3.44
CA ILE A 392 26.80 -8.58 -4.80
C ILE A 392 26.05 -9.84 -5.19
N LEU A 393 24.73 -9.78 -5.15
CA LEU A 393 23.82 -10.89 -5.40
C LEU A 393 23.19 -10.77 -6.79
N LYS A 394 22.65 -11.89 -7.29
CA LYS A 394 21.82 -11.87 -8.49
C LYS A 394 20.44 -11.33 -8.14
N ILE A 395 19.85 -10.56 -9.05
CA ILE A 395 18.46 -10.12 -9.00
C ILE A 395 17.81 -10.37 -10.37
N SER A 396 16.57 -10.85 -10.35
CA SER A 396 15.83 -11.08 -11.59
C SER A 396 14.36 -10.70 -11.46
N VAL A 397 13.77 -10.23 -12.55
CA VAL A 397 12.34 -10.01 -12.69
C VAL A 397 11.81 -10.93 -13.79
N VAL A 398 10.79 -11.72 -13.43
CA VAL A 398 10.16 -12.76 -14.26
C VAL A 398 8.73 -12.33 -14.55
N ASP A 399 8.43 -12.17 -15.83
CA ASP A 399 7.08 -11.87 -16.30
C ASP A 399 6.12 -12.99 -15.94
N ARG A 400 5.08 -12.65 -15.17
CA ARG A 400 4.07 -13.60 -14.71
C ARG A 400 2.79 -13.61 -15.55
N TYR A 401 2.69 -12.77 -16.58
CA TYR A 401 1.49 -12.53 -17.36
C TYR A 401 1.47 -13.27 -18.71
N GLY A 402 2.17 -14.40 -18.81
CA GLY A 402 2.14 -15.28 -19.99
C GLY A 402 3.30 -15.09 -20.97
N GLY A 403 4.09 -14.03 -20.88
CA GLY A 403 5.22 -13.81 -21.80
C GLY A 403 6.49 -14.56 -21.39
N ASN A 404 6.63 -15.00 -20.13
CA ASN A 404 7.78 -15.76 -19.62
C ASN A 404 9.14 -15.06 -19.85
N THR A 405 9.17 -13.73 -20.01
CA THR A 405 10.40 -12.97 -20.17
C THR A 405 11.09 -12.82 -18.82
N ILE A 406 12.40 -13.04 -18.79
CA ILE A 406 13.23 -12.94 -17.57
C ILE A 406 14.36 -11.96 -17.83
N SER A 407 14.46 -10.95 -16.97
CA SER A 407 15.57 -10.00 -16.96
C SER A 407 16.45 -10.23 -15.74
N ASN A 408 17.76 -10.37 -15.96
CA ASN A 408 18.75 -10.75 -14.96
C ASN A 408 19.73 -9.61 -14.73
N GLY A 409 20.15 -9.39 -13.48
CA GLY A 409 21.16 -8.40 -13.14
C GLY A 409 21.74 -8.63 -11.75
N PHE A 410 22.31 -7.58 -11.17
CA PHE A 410 23.00 -7.66 -9.89
C PHE A 410 22.56 -6.54 -8.95
N VAL A 411 22.48 -6.88 -7.67
CA VAL A 411 22.08 -5.99 -6.58
C VAL A 411 23.09 -6.09 -5.44
N LYS A 412 23.30 -4.98 -4.74
CA LYS A 412 24.11 -4.89 -3.52
C LYS A 412 23.30 -4.31 -2.37
N GLY A 413 23.49 -4.83 -1.17
CA GLY A 413 22.87 -4.34 0.07
C GLY A 413 21.89 -5.31 0.74
N PHE A 414 21.65 -6.50 0.18
CA PHE A 414 20.73 -7.49 0.76
C PHE A 414 21.38 -8.35 1.85
N GLY A 415 22.69 -8.54 1.85
CA GLY A 415 23.43 -9.27 2.87
C GLY A 415 23.30 -10.80 2.82
N ILE A 416 22.38 -11.37 2.04
CA ILE A 416 22.10 -12.82 2.00
C ILE A 416 23.37 -13.62 1.66
N LYS A 417 23.78 -14.52 2.55
CA LYS A 417 24.99 -15.35 2.44
C LYS A 417 24.75 -16.73 1.87
N ASN A 418 23.53 -17.25 1.98
CA ASN A 418 23.15 -18.52 1.37
C ASN A 418 21.63 -18.61 1.15
N GLY A 419 21.22 -18.74 -0.11
CA GLY A 419 19.82 -18.92 -0.47
C GLY A 419 19.30 -17.87 -1.44
N ALA A 420 17.98 -17.80 -1.54
CA ALA A 420 17.26 -16.78 -2.30
C ALA A 420 15.95 -16.41 -1.61
N ILE A 421 15.51 -15.18 -1.85
CA ILE A 421 14.17 -14.70 -1.53
C ILE A 421 13.45 -14.33 -2.83
N ALA A 422 12.15 -14.58 -2.88
CA ALA A 422 11.31 -14.22 -4.03
C ALA A 422 9.99 -13.62 -3.55
N SER A 423 9.42 -12.74 -4.36
CA SER A 423 8.12 -12.10 -4.11
C SER A 423 7.32 -11.99 -5.41
N SER A 424 6.00 -12.22 -5.33
CA SER A 424 5.05 -11.80 -6.36
C SER A 424 4.37 -10.47 -6.05
N VAL A 425 4.72 -9.84 -4.92
CA VAL A 425 4.40 -8.45 -4.58
C VAL A 425 5.61 -7.59 -4.94
N SER A 426 5.52 -6.88 -6.05
CA SER A 426 6.61 -6.08 -6.61
C SER A 426 6.03 -4.83 -7.25
N HIS A 427 5.98 -3.73 -6.51
CA HIS A 427 5.31 -2.49 -6.91
C HIS A 427 5.79 -2.02 -8.30
N ASP A 428 4.94 -1.64 -9.25
CA ASP A 428 3.45 -1.79 -9.25
C ASP A 428 3.01 -2.86 -10.25
N SER A 429 3.89 -3.27 -11.16
CA SER A 429 3.53 -4.27 -12.17
C SER A 429 3.43 -5.69 -11.61
N HIS A 430 3.93 -5.93 -10.39
CA HIS A 430 3.82 -7.17 -9.63
C HIS A 430 4.29 -8.43 -10.35
N ASN A 431 5.27 -8.30 -11.25
CA ASN A 431 6.00 -9.46 -11.75
C ASN A 431 6.74 -10.17 -10.62
N ILE A 432 7.13 -11.43 -10.83
CA ILE A 432 7.90 -12.14 -9.81
C ILE A 432 9.30 -11.53 -9.78
N ILE A 433 9.74 -11.11 -8.60
CA ILE A 433 11.09 -10.63 -8.37
C ILE A 433 11.83 -11.56 -7.41
N VAL A 434 13.10 -11.84 -7.70
CA VAL A 434 13.91 -12.78 -6.93
C VAL A 434 15.34 -12.28 -6.76
N VAL A 435 15.87 -12.40 -5.55
CA VAL A 435 17.28 -12.10 -5.21
C VAL A 435 17.90 -13.34 -4.60
N GLY A 436 19.11 -13.71 -5.04
CA GLY A 436 19.77 -14.89 -4.50
C GLY A 436 21.27 -14.98 -4.73
N THR A 437 21.89 -15.89 -3.97
CA THR A 437 23.33 -16.14 -4.03
C THR A 437 23.75 -16.93 -5.27
N ASN A 438 22.83 -17.65 -5.89
CA ASN A 438 23.05 -18.40 -7.12
C ASN A 438 21.72 -18.73 -7.82
N SER A 439 21.81 -19.16 -9.08
CA SER A 439 20.65 -19.44 -9.92
C SER A 439 19.78 -20.60 -9.44
N GLU A 440 20.37 -21.60 -8.78
CA GLU A 440 19.66 -22.78 -8.27
C GLU A 440 18.63 -22.37 -7.20
N TYR A 441 19.05 -21.58 -6.21
CA TYR A 441 18.12 -21.08 -5.21
C TYR A 441 17.07 -20.14 -5.80
N MET A 442 17.46 -19.29 -6.75
CA MET A 442 16.51 -18.37 -7.40
C MET A 442 15.43 -19.14 -8.16
N SER A 443 15.80 -20.18 -8.92
CA SER A 443 14.84 -21.04 -9.60
C SER A 443 13.91 -21.75 -8.62
N ARG A 444 14.44 -22.32 -7.54
CA ARG A 444 13.63 -22.98 -6.51
C ARG A 444 12.65 -22.01 -5.84
N ALA A 445 13.09 -20.78 -5.54
CA ALA A 445 12.25 -19.77 -4.88
C ALA A 445 11.13 -19.29 -5.81
N THR A 446 11.47 -18.98 -7.07
CA THR A 446 10.49 -18.61 -8.10
C THR A 446 9.47 -19.72 -8.33
N ASN A 447 9.90 -20.97 -8.50
CA ASN A 447 8.99 -22.10 -8.73
C ASN A 447 8.09 -22.36 -7.52
N HIS A 448 8.59 -22.18 -6.31
CA HIS A 448 7.76 -22.28 -5.10
C HIS A 448 6.63 -21.24 -5.08
N LEU A 449 6.89 -20.01 -5.53
CA LEU A 449 5.83 -19.00 -5.66
C LEU A 449 4.80 -19.40 -6.70
N ILE A 450 5.22 -19.94 -7.84
CA ILE A 450 4.33 -20.40 -8.91
C ILE A 450 3.41 -21.51 -8.37
N GLU A 451 3.98 -22.51 -7.69
CA GLU A 451 3.24 -23.60 -7.04
C GLU A 451 2.23 -23.08 -5.99
N ASN A 452 2.62 -22.07 -5.23
CA ASN A 452 1.77 -21.43 -4.21
C ASN A 452 0.76 -20.43 -4.76
N LYS A 453 0.72 -20.20 -6.09
CA LYS A 453 -0.11 -19.19 -6.75
C LYS A 453 0.19 -17.75 -6.30
N GLY A 454 1.45 -17.49 -5.97
CA GLY A 454 1.96 -16.21 -5.50
C GLY A 454 2.16 -16.15 -3.99
N GLY A 455 2.92 -15.16 -3.56
CA GLY A 455 3.36 -15.02 -2.19
C GLY A 455 4.72 -14.40 -2.02
N LEU A 456 5.25 -14.62 -0.83
CA LEU A 456 6.63 -14.38 -0.45
C LEU A 456 7.29 -15.72 -0.16
N ALA A 457 8.55 -15.91 -0.56
CA ALA A 457 9.29 -17.15 -0.33
C ALA A 457 10.74 -16.86 0.05
N ALA A 458 11.29 -17.68 0.95
CA ALA A 458 12.70 -17.72 1.27
C ALA A 458 13.17 -19.17 1.29
N ILE A 459 14.26 -19.44 0.57
CA ILE A 459 14.84 -20.78 0.44
C ILE A 459 16.32 -20.71 0.73
N SER A 460 16.77 -21.55 1.67
CA SER A 460 18.18 -21.78 1.97
C SER A 460 18.52 -23.27 1.85
N ASN A 461 19.72 -23.66 2.30
CA ASN A 461 20.08 -25.08 2.44
C ASN A 461 19.37 -25.74 3.62
N GLN A 462 18.94 -24.96 4.62
CA GLN A 462 18.38 -25.45 5.87
C GLN A 462 16.85 -25.48 5.85
N ALA A 463 16.22 -24.48 5.21
CA ALA A 463 14.79 -24.30 5.29
C ALA A 463 14.20 -23.71 4.01
N LYS A 464 12.89 -23.92 3.87
CA LYS A 464 12.02 -23.36 2.84
C LYS A 464 10.76 -22.89 3.55
N LEU A 465 10.51 -21.58 3.57
CA LEU A 465 9.31 -20.98 4.17
C LEU A 465 8.65 -20.03 3.18
N ASP A 466 7.36 -19.75 3.42
CA ASP A 466 6.57 -18.86 2.58
C ASP A 466 5.41 -18.19 3.33
N VAL A 467 4.90 -17.13 2.70
CA VAL A 467 3.58 -16.55 2.95
C VAL A 467 2.78 -16.71 1.66
N THR A 468 1.75 -17.56 1.67
CA THR A 468 0.92 -17.78 0.48
C THR A 468 -0.07 -16.64 0.26
N LEU A 469 -0.05 -16.08 -0.95
CA LEU A 469 -0.92 -14.98 -1.39
C LEU A 469 -1.70 -15.38 -2.65
N PRO A 470 -2.59 -16.38 -2.56
CA PRO A 470 -3.25 -16.98 -3.74
C PRO A 470 -4.18 -16.02 -4.48
N ILE A 471 -4.57 -14.89 -3.87
CA ILE A 471 -5.44 -13.90 -4.49
C ILE A 471 -4.55 -12.89 -5.22
N ALA A 472 -4.52 -12.98 -6.55
CA ALA A 472 -3.74 -12.11 -7.45
C ALA A 472 -2.21 -12.15 -7.23
N GLY A 473 -1.71 -13.09 -6.42
CA GLY A 473 -0.33 -13.06 -5.95
C GLY A 473 -0.03 -11.94 -4.94
N LEU A 474 -1.07 -11.31 -4.36
CA LEU A 474 -0.99 -10.12 -3.50
C LEU A 474 -1.62 -10.33 -2.12
N MET A 475 -2.74 -11.06 -2.03
CA MET A 475 -3.49 -11.20 -0.79
C MET A 475 -3.73 -12.66 -0.40
N SER A 476 -3.90 -12.87 0.90
CA SER A 476 -4.24 -14.16 1.51
C SER A 476 -5.69 -14.22 1.95
N ASP A 477 -6.30 -15.40 1.77
CA ASP A 477 -7.63 -15.74 2.30
C ASP A 477 -7.58 -16.22 3.77
N LYS A 478 -6.38 -16.33 4.35
CA LYS A 478 -6.15 -16.81 5.71
C LYS A 478 -6.42 -15.71 6.75
N PRO A 479 -6.71 -16.08 8.01
CA PRO A 479 -6.82 -15.11 9.10
C PRO A 479 -5.53 -14.29 9.27
N ALA A 480 -5.66 -12.99 9.58
CA ALA A 480 -4.53 -12.06 9.73
C ALA A 480 -3.40 -12.61 10.61
N LYS A 481 -3.74 -13.25 11.74
CA LYS A 481 -2.75 -13.82 12.66
C LYS A 481 -1.91 -14.95 12.05
N VAL A 482 -2.47 -15.71 11.11
CA VAL A 482 -1.73 -16.76 10.39
C VAL A 482 -0.75 -16.11 9.42
N VAL A 483 -1.19 -15.11 8.65
CA VAL A 483 -0.36 -14.37 7.69
C VAL A 483 0.78 -13.66 8.41
N ALA A 484 0.49 -12.92 9.48
CA ALA A 484 1.50 -12.23 10.30
C ALA A 484 2.52 -13.20 10.92
N ASN A 485 2.07 -14.34 11.45
CA ASN A 485 2.98 -15.35 12.01
C ASN A 485 3.88 -15.98 10.94
N ASN A 486 3.36 -16.23 9.73
CA ASN A 486 4.16 -16.74 8.62
C ASN A 486 5.15 -15.68 8.13
N SER A 487 4.73 -14.42 8.03
CA SER A 487 5.60 -13.27 7.70
C SER A 487 6.75 -13.15 8.71
N ALA A 488 6.47 -13.21 10.00
CA ALA A 488 7.48 -13.15 11.06
C ALA A 488 8.52 -14.27 10.94
N LYS A 489 8.08 -15.53 10.77
CA LYS A 489 8.98 -16.68 10.58
C LYS A 489 9.79 -16.58 9.28
N LEU A 490 9.19 -16.05 8.23
CA LEU A 490 9.87 -15.84 6.96
C LEU A 490 10.99 -14.80 7.10
N ASN A 491 10.71 -13.66 7.74
CA ASN A 491 11.72 -12.64 8.02
C ASN A 491 12.83 -13.15 8.94
N GLU A 492 12.51 -13.96 9.95
CA GLU A 492 13.51 -14.62 10.81
C GLU A 492 14.44 -15.54 9.99
N LEU A 493 13.89 -16.34 9.06
CA LEU A 493 14.71 -17.15 8.17
C LEU A 493 15.63 -16.29 7.28
N VAL A 494 15.12 -15.19 6.72
CA VAL A 494 15.92 -14.28 5.89
C VAL A 494 17.05 -13.62 6.69
N SER A 495 16.79 -13.26 7.94
CA SER A 495 17.83 -12.78 8.86
C SER A 495 18.89 -13.86 9.12
N ASN A 496 18.47 -15.11 9.39
CA ASN A 496 19.39 -16.25 9.56
C ASN A 496 20.19 -16.60 8.29
N MET A 497 19.70 -16.22 7.11
CA MET A 497 20.44 -16.30 5.85
C MET A 497 21.53 -15.22 5.73
N GLY A 498 21.63 -14.29 6.68
CA GLY A 498 22.62 -13.21 6.76
C GLY A 498 22.13 -11.84 6.29
N CYS A 499 20.84 -11.68 6.01
CA CYS A 499 20.28 -10.39 5.63
C CYS A 499 20.22 -9.43 6.83
N GLU A 500 20.74 -8.21 6.64
CA GLU A 500 20.76 -7.16 7.67
C GLU A 500 19.65 -6.11 7.47
N LEU A 501 18.89 -6.20 6.37
CA LEU A 501 17.77 -5.29 6.13
C LEU A 501 16.65 -5.55 7.13
N SER A 502 16.08 -4.48 7.66
CA SER A 502 14.95 -4.54 8.59
C SER A 502 13.66 -5.09 7.94
N SER A 503 13.47 -4.79 6.64
CA SER A 503 12.32 -5.21 5.84
C SER A 503 12.77 -5.69 4.46
N PRO A 504 13.30 -6.92 4.33
CA PRO A 504 13.89 -7.42 3.09
C PRO A 504 12.87 -7.55 1.94
N PHE A 505 11.64 -8.00 2.23
CA PHE A 505 10.61 -8.15 1.19
C PHE A 505 10.04 -6.82 0.72
N THR A 506 9.90 -5.83 1.60
CA THR A 506 9.61 -4.45 1.21
C THR A 506 10.71 -3.89 0.33
N SER A 507 11.97 -4.03 0.76
CA SER A 507 13.11 -3.56 -0.05
C SER A 507 13.10 -4.22 -1.43
N LEU A 508 12.79 -5.52 -1.48
CA LEU A 508 12.66 -6.27 -2.73
C LEU A 508 11.49 -5.78 -3.59
N SER A 509 10.31 -5.50 -3.03
CA SER A 509 9.13 -5.08 -3.80
C SER A 509 9.39 -3.76 -4.55
N PHE A 510 10.09 -2.82 -3.92
CA PHE A 510 10.45 -1.54 -4.53
C PHE A 510 11.58 -1.64 -5.56
N MET A 511 12.29 -2.77 -5.69
CA MET A 511 13.36 -2.90 -6.70
C MET A 511 12.84 -2.93 -8.14
N ALA A 512 11.53 -3.11 -8.33
CA ALA A 512 10.87 -3.07 -9.63
C ALA A 512 9.92 -1.89 -9.83
N LEU A 513 10.02 -0.82 -9.05
CA LEU A 513 9.13 0.35 -9.16
C LEU A 513 9.81 1.52 -9.93
N PRO A 514 9.71 1.61 -11.28
CA PRO A 514 10.46 2.58 -12.10
C PRO A 514 9.87 3.99 -12.10
N VAL A 515 9.18 4.38 -11.03
CA VAL A 515 8.82 5.78 -10.71
C VAL A 515 9.63 6.32 -9.53
N VAL A 516 10.37 5.45 -8.81
CA VAL A 516 11.21 5.83 -7.67
C VAL A 516 12.70 5.77 -8.05
N PRO A 517 13.46 6.87 -7.93
CA PRO A 517 14.88 6.90 -8.24
C PRO A 517 15.76 5.91 -7.45
N GLU A 518 16.98 5.59 -7.90
CA GLU A 518 17.61 5.95 -9.19
C GLU A 518 17.52 4.82 -10.24
N VAL A 519 17.80 3.57 -9.85
CA VAL A 519 17.86 2.42 -10.76
C VAL A 519 17.00 1.28 -10.27
N LYS A 520 16.22 0.69 -11.17
CA LYS A 520 15.25 -0.37 -10.90
C LYS A 520 15.36 -1.49 -11.93
N MET A 521 14.93 -2.69 -11.57
CA MET A 521 14.89 -3.86 -12.47
C MET A 521 13.46 -4.05 -12.98
N THR A 522 13.28 -4.18 -14.29
CA THR A 522 11.98 -4.54 -14.89
C THR A 522 12.11 -5.81 -15.73
N THR A 523 11.01 -6.32 -16.27
CA THR A 523 11.02 -7.45 -17.22
C THR A 523 11.84 -7.16 -18.49
N ASN A 524 12.08 -5.88 -18.80
CA ASN A 524 12.82 -5.42 -19.97
C ASN A 524 14.29 -5.07 -19.67
N GLY A 525 14.72 -5.15 -18.41
CA GLY A 525 16.11 -4.96 -17.99
C GLY A 525 16.28 -3.88 -16.92
N LEU A 526 17.51 -3.39 -16.80
CA LEU A 526 17.90 -2.39 -15.81
C LEU A 526 17.49 -0.99 -16.30
N PHE A 527 16.68 -0.28 -15.52
CA PHE A 527 16.11 1.00 -15.90
C PHE A 527 16.60 2.12 -14.97
N ASN A 528 17.09 3.22 -15.55
CA ASN A 528 17.44 4.43 -14.82
C ASN A 528 16.26 5.41 -14.85
N VAL A 529 15.67 5.65 -13.68
CA VAL A 529 14.47 6.49 -13.49
C VAL A 529 14.78 7.97 -13.64
N ASN A 530 16.03 8.41 -13.44
CA ASN A 530 16.37 9.82 -13.64
C ASN A 530 16.51 10.16 -15.13
N THR A 531 17.06 9.26 -15.94
CA THR A 531 17.25 9.47 -17.39
C THR A 531 16.12 8.94 -18.26
N HIS A 532 15.20 8.16 -17.67
CA HIS A 532 14.13 7.43 -18.37
C HIS A 532 14.67 6.51 -19.48
N GLN A 533 15.77 5.81 -19.21
CA GLN A 533 16.43 4.93 -20.18
C GLN A 533 16.80 3.59 -19.56
N PHE A 534 16.72 2.55 -20.38
CA PHE A 534 17.37 1.27 -20.06
C PHE A 534 18.88 1.44 -20.17
N ILE A 535 19.60 0.86 -19.21
CA ILE A 535 21.05 0.86 -19.15
C ILE A 535 21.57 -0.57 -19.26
N ASP A 536 22.73 -0.74 -19.90
CA ASP A 536 23.32 -2.07 -20.05
C ASP A 536 23.72 -2.64 -18.69
N ILE A 537 23.37 -3.90 -18.44
CA ILE A 537 23.77 -4.59 -17.22
C ILE A 537 25.28 -4.87 -17.24
N ILE A 538 25.83 -5.23 -18.40
CA ILE A 538 27.27 -5.43 -18.61
C ILE A 538 27.81 -4.19 -19.31
N LYS A 539 28.77 -3.50 -18.69
CA LYS A 539 29.46 -2.38 -19.34
C LYS A 539 30.40 -2.92 -20.40
N GLU A 540 30.30 -2.41 -21.62
CA GLU A 540 31.29 -2.68 -22.66
C GLU A 540 32.67 -2.21 -22.18
N GLU A 541 33.65 -3.12 -22.17
CA GLU A 541 35.05 -2.77 -21.96
C GLU A 541 35.56 -2.18 -23.29
N LYS A 542 35.83 -0.87 -23.32
CA LYS A 542 36.44 -0.18 -24.47
C LYS A 542 37.90 -0.60 -24.69
#